data_AF-A0A7W0JA19-F1
#
_entry.id   AF-A0A7W0JA19-F1
#
_cell.length_a   1.000
_cell.length_b   1.000
_cell.length_c   1.000
_cell.angle_alpha   90.00
_cell.angle_beta   90.00
_cell.angle_gamma   90.00
#
_symmetry.space_group_name_H-M   'P 1'
#
loop_
_entity.id
_entity.type
_entity.pdbx_description
1 polymer ?
#
loop_
_entity_poly.entity_id
_entity_poly.type
_entity_poly.pdbx_seq_one_letter_code
_entity_poly.pdbx_strand_id
1 'polypeptide(L)' 'MNSKNRNWRKMKPVQNLHRLLYKVGLGPVVGIIVLLLTTTGRKSGLSRTTPLQYELIDGKYYLG' A
#
# COMPACT_ATOMS: atom_id res chain seq x y z
N MET A 1 21.15 -20.81 -13.25
CA MET A 1 20.28 -20.77 -12.05
C MET A 1 19.06 -19.89 -12.37
N ASN A 2 17.98 -20.45 -12.91
CA ASN A 2 16.80 -19.69 -13.36
C ASN A 2 15.83 -19.49 -12.19
N SER A 3 15.65 -18.23 -11.77
CA SER A 3 14.84 -17.88 -10.61
C SER A 3 13.54 -17.17 -11.03
N LYS A 4 12.46 -17.62 -10.40
CA LYS A 4 11.18 -16.91 -10.12
C LYS A 4 10.04 -17.10 -11.12
N ASN A 5 9.42 -18.29 -11.05
CA ASN A 5 7.95 -18.39 -11.16
C ASN A 5 7.31 -17.64 -9.97
N ARG A 6 7.18 -16.32 -10.08
CA ARG A 6 6.53 -15.46 -9.07
C ARG A 6 5.02 -15.67 -9.16
N ASN A 7 4.50 -16.60 -8.36
CA ASN A 7 3.10 -16.98 -8.37
C ASN A 7 2.23 -15.88 -7.74
N TRP A 8 1.68 -14.97 -8.58
CA TRP A 8 1.00 -13.73 -8.19
C TRP A 8 -0.18 -13.92 -7.22
N ARG A 9 -0.81 -15.10 -7.22
CA ARG A 9 -1.94 -15.42 -6.33
C ARG A 9 -1.56 -15.37 -4.85
N LYS A 10 -0.29 -15.59 -4.51
CA LYS A 10 0.22 -15.54 -3.12
C LYS A 10 0.45 -14.12 -2.58
N MET A 11 0.39 -13.07 -3.42
CA MET A 11 0.62 -11.67 -3.01
C MET A 11 -0.63 -10.92 -2.56
N LYS A 12 -1.84 -11.45 -2.83
CA LYS A 12 -3.11 -10.84 -2.38
C LYS A 12 -3.27 -10.74 -0.85
N PRO A 13 -2.91 -11.74 -0.02
CA PRO A 13 -3.10 -11.64 1.43
C PRO A 13 -2.22 -10.56 2.08
N VAL A 14 -1.02 -10.31 1.55
CA VAL A 14 -0.10 -9.28 2.08
C VAL A 14 -0.68 -7.87 1.93
N GLN A 15 -1.39 -7.59 0.85
CA GLN A 15 -2.06 -6.29 0.65
C GLN A 15 -3.20 -6.06 1.66
N ASN A 16 -3.90 -7.13 2.04
CA ASN A 16 -4.98 -7.04 3.02
C ASN A 16 -4.45 -6.90 4.46
N LEU A 17 -3.26 -7.45 4.75
CA LEU A 17 -2.65 -7.35 6.08
C LEU A 17 -2.40 -5.89 6.48
N HIS A 18 -1.82 -5.08 5.59
CA HIS A 18 -1.53 -3.66 5.88
C HIS A 18 -2.81 -2.86 6.17
N ARG A 19 -3.88 -3.13 5.41
CA ARG A 19 -5.20 -2.53 5.66
C ARG A 19 -5.78 -2.94 7.02
N LEU A 20 -5.59 -4.20 7.41
CA LEU A 20 -6.05 -4.70 8.72
C LEU A 20 -5.27 -4.03 9.85
N LEU A 21 -3.93 -3.97 9.75
CA LEU A 21 -3.06 -3.36 10.74
C LEU A 21 -3.39 -1.87 10.95
N TYR A 22 -3.66 -1.13 9.87
CA TYR A 22 -4.14 0.24 9.96
C TYR A 22 -5.48 0.36 10.70
N LYS A 23 -6.43 -0.55 10.41
CA LYS A 23 -7.75 -0.54 11.06
C LYS A 23 -7.69 -0.83 12.56
N VAL A 24 -6.77 -1.67 13.01
CA VAL A 24 -6.62 -2.03 14.44
C VAL A 24 -5.75 -1.05 15.22
N GLY A 25 -5.37 0.10 14.64
CA GLY A 25 -4.63 1.16 15.33
C GLY A 25 -3.11 1.06 15.23
N LEU A 26 -2.57 0.09 14.48
CA LEU A 26 -1.11 -0.01 14.20
C LEU A 26 -0.69 0.88 13.02
N GLY A 27 -1.57 1.78 12.58
CA GLY A 27 -1.32 2.77 11.52
C GLY A 27 -0.06 3.61 11.70
N PRO A 28 0.31 4.08 12.92
CA PRO A 28 1.54 4.85 13.11
C PRO A 28 2.82 4.04 12.84
N VAL A 29 2.81 2.72 13.10
CA VAL A 29 3.98 1.85 12.88
C VAL A 29 4.06 1.44 11.41
N VAL A 30 2.93 0.99 10.85
CA VAL A 30 2.87 0.58 9.44
C VAL A 30 3.03 1.77 8.51
N GLY A 31 2.50 2.93 8.89
CA GLY A 31 2.55 4.16 8.13
C GLY A 31 3.93 4.80 8.01
N ILE A 32 4.89 4.39 8.83
CA ILE A 32 6.30 4.75 8.64
C ILE A 32 6.90 4.02 7.43
N ILE A 33 6.42 2.80 7.15
CA ILE A 33 7.00 1.92 6.13
C ILE A 33 6.21 2.01 4.82
N VAL A 34 4.88 2.11 4.90
CA VAL A 34 3.97 2.05 3.75
C VAL A 34 2.84 3.06 3.91
N LEU A 35 2.66 3.92 2.91
CA LEU A 35 1.54 4.85 2.83
C LEU A 35 0.33 4.17 2.20
N LEU A 36 -0.83 4.25 2.86
CA LEU A 36 -2.11 3.84 2.26
C LEU A 36 -2.77 5.02 1.55
N LEU A 37 -2.54 5.15 0.25
CA LEU A 37 -3.18 6.18 -0.56
C LEU A 37 -4.57 5.73 -1.01
N THR A 38 -5.61 6.45 -0.61
CA THR A 38 -6.97 6.23 -1.13
C THR A 38 -7.31 7.28 -2.18
N THR A 39 -7.57 6.83 -3.41
CA THR A 39 -7.98 7.69 -4.52
C THR A 39 -9.37 7.33 -5.01
N THR A 40 -10.05 8.31 -5.61
CA THR A 40 -11.32 8.10 -6.32
C THR A 40 -11.03 7.75 -7.77
N GLY A 41 -11.50 6.60 -8.23
CA GLY A 41 -11.23 6.15 -9.59
C GLY A 41 -11.87 7.07 -10.63
N ARG A 42 -11.06 7.75 -11.47
CA ARG A 42 -11.54 8.72 -12.48
C ARG A 42 -12.70 8.21 -13.35
N LYS A 43 -12.66 6.94 -13.76
CA LYS A 43 -13.69 6.33 -14.64
C LYS A 43 -14.86 5.70 -13.88
N SER A 44 -14.63 5.20 -12.66
CA SER A 44 -15.64 4.39 -11.94
C SER A 44 -16.23 5.09 -10.72
N GLY A 45 -15.65 6.19 -10.24
CA GLY A 45 -16.02 6.86 -8.99
C GLY A 45 -15.72 6.07 -7.71
N LEU A 46 -15.20 4.85 -7.83
CA LEU A 46 -14.98 3.98 -6.67
C LEU A 46 -13.71 4.36 -5.92
N SER A 47 -13.77 4.35 -4.59
CA SER A 47 -12.60 4.49 -3.73
C SER A 47 -11.68 3.27 -3.85
N ARG A 48 -10.41 3.51 -4.12
CA ARG A 48 -9.36 2.49 -4.21
C ARG A 48 -8.22 2.87 -3.27
N THR A 49 -7.90 2.00 -2.31
CA THR A 49 -6.74 2.16 -1.44
C THR A 49 -5.60 1.29 -1.92
N THR A 50 -4.47 1.92 -2.22
CA THR A 50 -3.23 1.30 -2.69
C THR A 50 -2.12 1.51 -1.66
N PRO A 51 -1.45 0.45 -1.19
CA PRO A 51 -0.23 0.58 -0.39
C PRO A 51 0.93 1.00 -1.31
N LEU A 52 1.59 2.10 -0.97
CA LEU A 52 2.72 2.65 -1.72
C LEU A 52 3.93 2.85 -0.80
N GLN A 53 5.11 2.60 -1.35
CA GLN A 53 6.33 3.17 -0.80
C GLN A 53 6.30 4.68 -1.05
N TYR A 54 6.77 5.45 -0.08
CA TYR A 54 6.79 6.90 -0.17
C TYR A 54 8.07 7.45 0.46
N GLU A 55 8.38 8.69 0.12
CA GLU A 55 9.46 9.45 0.75
C GLU A 55 8.90 10.76 1.33
N LEU A 56 9.33 11.12 2.53
CA LEU A 56 8.99 12.40 3.15
C LEU A 56 10.18 13.34 2.99
N ILE A 57 10.07 14.33 2.11
CA ILE A 57 11.11 15.33 1.84
C ILE A 57 10.48 16.70 2.06
N ASP A 58 11.08 17.51 2.93
CA ASP A 58 10.60 18.87 3.27
C ASP A 58 9.10 18.93 3.66
N GLY A 59 8.64 17.93 4.43
CA GLY A 59 7.24 17.83 4.88
C GLY A 59 6.25 17.44 3.78
N LYS A 60 6.73 17.07 2.59
CA LYS A 60 5.91 16.62 1.46
C LYS A 60 6.12 15.14 1.19
N TYR A 61 5.03 14.46 0.88
CA TYR A 61 5.03 13.05 0.53
C TYR A 61 5.23 12.86 -0.99
N TYR A 62 6.29 12.15 -1.36
CA TYR A 62 6.62 11.77 -2.73
C TYR A 62 6.35 10.28 -2.94
N LEU A 63 5.81 9.95 -4.11
CA LEU A 63 5.45 8.59 -4.52
C LEU A 63 6.31 8.21 -5.73
N GLY A 64 6.88 7.00 -5.71
CA GLY A 64 7.65 6.42 -6.82
C GLY A 64 6.84 5.50 -7.73
#